data_AF-E0UBE2-F1
#
_entry.id   AF-E0UBE2-F1
#
_cell.length_a   1.000
_cell.length_b   1.000
_cell.length_c   1.000
_cell.angle_alpha   90.00
_cell.angle_beta   90.00
_cell.angle_gamma   90.00
#
_symmetry.space_group_name_H-M   'P 1'
#
loop_
_entity.id
_entity.type
_entity.pdbx_description
1 polymer ?
#
loop_
_entity_poly.entity_id
_entity_poly.type
_entity_poly.pdbx_seq_one_letter_code
_entity_poly.pdbx_strand_id
1 'polypeptide(L)'
;METSIKTSSNTLLEKVKAFSLHGENYQSLSPQIKRNKQLEEAEKISDDLEFLVFELEENIYCEILQAIIEQSSQQNDYEIKEVLLNSVANAMSQSDCIKKIDLSFLIKQIDQLKGDCLLHALDIIGLSRNLSYVEVIRRFLKHSNLEVRETAAMALSEIESFHQPG
;
A
#
# COMPACT_ATOMS: atom_id res chain seq x y z
N MET A 1 9.25 -11.54 -25.74
CA MET A 1 8.54 -10.52 -24.94
C MET A 1 8.08 -11.09 -23.61
N GLU A 2 7.40 -12.24 -23.58
CA GLU A 2 6.96 -12.94 -22.35
C GLU A 2 8.08 -13.26 -21.34
N THR A 3 9.29 -13.59 -21.80
CA THR A 3 10.45 -13.84 -20.93
C THR A 3 10.97 -12.58 -20.22
N SER A 4 10.79 -11.40 -20.80
CA SER A 4 11.25 -10.13 -20.22
C SER A 4 10.33 -9.66 -19.08
N ILE A 5 9.02 -9.87 -19.24
CA ILE A 5 8.00 -9.49 -18.25
C ILE A 5 8.10 -10.40 -17.03
N LYS A 6 8.20 -11.73 -17.22
CA LYS A 6 8.38 -12.68 -16.10
C LYS A 6 9.68 -12.48 -15.31
N THR A 7 10.73 -11.98 -15.96
CA THR A 7 11.99 -11.65 -15.27
C THR A 7 11.83 -10.38 -14.44
N SER A 8 11.13 -9.38 -14.97
CA SER A 8 10.89 -8.10 -14.29
C SER A 8 9.94 -8.25 -13.09
N SER A 9 8.92 -9.11 -13.22
CA SER A 9 7.93 -9.39 -12.16
C SER A 9 8.55 -10.08 -10.94
N ASN A 10 9.33 -11.15 -11.17
CA ASN A 10 10.04 -11.86 -10.11
C ASN A 10 11.09 -10.96 -9.45
N THR A 11 11.71 -10.07 -10.23
CA THR A 11 12.69 -9.11 -9.69
C THR A 11 12.04 -8.09 -8.75
N LEU A 12 10.85 -7.56 -9.07
CA LEU A 12 10.16 -6.62 -8.18
C LEU A 12 9.67 -7.29 -6.89
N LEU A 13 9.05 -8.47 -6.98
CA LEU A 13 8.58 -9.17 -5.80
C LEU A 13 9.75 -9.54 -4.86
N GLU A 14 10.87 -9.99 -5.41
CA GLU A 14 12.09 -10.26 -4.62
C GLU A 14 12.66 -8.99 -3.99
N LYS A 15 12.69 -7.85 -4.71
CA LYS A 15 13.08 -6.55 -4.14
C LYS A 15 12.18 -6.15 -2.96
N VAL A 16 10.86 -6.22 -3.12
CA VAL A 16 9.92 -5.87 -2.04
C VAL A 16 10.07 -6.80 -0.84
N LYS A 17 10.28 -8.10 -1.07
CA LYS A 17 10.55 -9.04 0.04
C LYS A 17 11.89 -8.78 0.72
N ALA A 18 12.90 -8.37 -0.04
CA ALA A 18 14.22 -7.99 0.47
C ALA A 18 14.24 -6.59 1.12
N PHE A 19 13.18 -5.79 0.95
CA PHE A 19 13.03 -4.43 1.48
C PHE A 19 13.05 -4.37 3.03
N SER A 20 13.12 -5.51 3.71
CA SER A 20 13.24 -5.61 5.15
C SER A 20 14.70 -5.48 5.61
N LEU A 21 15.11 -4.24 5.91
CA LEU A 21 16.03 -3.78 6.98
C LEU A 21 17.20 -4.67 7.50
N HIS A 22 17.75 -5.61 6.74
CA HIS A 22 19.01 -6.32 7.08
C HIS A 22 19.84 -6.70 5.85
N GLY A 23 19.85 -5.87 4.81
CA GLY A 23 20.86 -5.99 3.77
C GLY A 23 22.25 -5.89 4.40
N GLU A 24 23.01 -6.99 4.39
CA GLU A 24 24.35 -7.10 5.00
C GLU A 24 25.32 -5.98 4.55
N ASN A 25 25.02 -5.32 3.44
CA ASN A 25 25.77 -4.22 2.85
C ASN A 25 25.61 -2.84 3.54
N TYR A 26 24.77 -2.70 4.56
CA TYR A 26 24.52 -1.40 5.18
C TYR A 26 25.09 -1.23 6.59
N GLN A 27 25.64 -2.26 7.22
CA GLN A 27 26.00 -2.20 8.65
C GLN A 27 26.92 -1.02 9.01
N SER A 28 27.84 -0.64 8.11
CA SER A 28 28.81 0.45 8.30
C SER A 28 28.29 1.88 8.05
N LEU A 29 27.08 2.06 7.52
CA LEU A 29 26.55 3.38 7.20
C LEU A 29 25.97 4.10 8.42
N SER A 30 26.03 5.43 8.41
CA SER A 30 25.35 6.25 9.42
C SER A 30 23.82 6.08 9.32
N PRO A 31 23.07 6.28 10.43
CA PRO A 31 21.62 6.14 10.42
C PRO A 31 20.92 6.98 9.36
N GLN A 32 21.36 8.22 9.14
CA GLN A 32 20.77 9.10 8.12
C GLN A 32 20.97 8.57 6.70
N ILE A 33 22.17 8.06 6.39
CA ILE A 33 22.44 7.52 5.05
C ILE A 33 21.63 6.23 4.82
N LYS A 34 21.50 5.38 5.84
CA LYS A 34 20.65 4.18 5.79
C LYS A 34 19.20 4.56 5.48
N ARG A 35 18.67 5.53 6.22
CA ARG A 35 17.31 6.06 6.01
C ARG A 35 17.11 6.58 4.59
N ASN A 36 18.00 7.44 4.11
CA ASN A 36 17.87 8.03 2.76
C ASN A 36 17.89 6.94 1.67
N LYS A 37 18.77 5.94 1.79
CA LYS A 37 18.79 4.82 0.84
C LYS A 37 17.51 4.00 0.85
N GLN A 38 16.91 3.79 2.02
CA GLN A 38 15.63 3.08 2.12
C GLN A 38 14.48 3.88 1.51
N LEU A 39 14.51 5.20 1.68
CA LEU A 39 13.55 6.09 1.03
C LEU A 39 13.70 6.03 -0.50
N GLU A 40 14.92 6.16 -1.02
CA GLU A 40 15.21 6.01 -2.46
C GLU A 40 14.72 4.65 -3.00
N GLU A 41 14.87 3.58 -2.22
CA GLU A 41 14.39 2.25 -2.60
C GLU A 41 12.86 2.14 -2.57
N ALA A 42 12.20 2.77 -1.60
CA ALA A 42 10.73 2.84 -1.54
C ALA A 42 10.15 3.62 -2.71
N GLU A 43 10.74 4.78 -3.04
CA GLU A 43 10.38 5.58 -4.21
C GLU A 43 10.53 4.77 -5.49
N LYS A 44 11.65 4.04 -5.64
CA LYS A 44 11.86 3.16 -6.79
C LYS A 44 10.84 2.03 -6.88
N ILE A 45 10.45 1.43 -5.75
CA ILE A 45 9.38 0.42 -5.72
C ILE A 45 8.07 1.05 -6.20
N SER A 46 7.76 2.27 -5.78
CA SER A 46 6.59 3.02 -6.23
C SER A 46 6.59 3.22 -7.75
N ASP A 47 7.70 3.70 -8.30
CA ASP A 47 7.86 3.94 -9.74
C ASP A 47 7.77 2.63 -10.54
N ASP A 48 8.44 1.57 -10.08
CA ASP A 48 8.40 0.24 -10.71
C ASP A 48 6.95 -0.30 -10.71
N LEU A 49 6.18 -0.08 -9.65
CA LEU A 49 4.80 -0.55 -9.52
C LEU A 49 3.83 0.17 -10.46
N GLU A 50 3.98 1.49 -10.61
CA GLU A 50 3.17 2.31 -11.53
C GLU A 50 3.43 1.89 -12.99
N PHE A 51 4.69 1.66 -13.34
CA PHE A 51 5.04 1.20 -14.69
C PHE A 51 4.49 -0.19 -15.02
N LEU A 52 4.46 -1.09 -14.03
CA LEU A 52 4.15 -2.51 -14.25
C LEU A 52 2.67 -2.88 -14.10
N VAL A 53 1.79 -1.96 -13.73
CA VAL A 53 0.37 -2.23 -13.43
C VAL A 53 -0.39 -2.95 -14.56
N PHE A 54 -0.06 -2.65 -15.82
CA PHE A 54 -0.69 -3.29 -16.99
C PHE A 54 0.14 -4.43 -17.59
N GLU A 55 1.36 -4.66 -17.08
CA GLU A 55 2.27 -5.67 -17.61
C GLU A 55 2.23 -6.98 -16.81
N LEU A 56 1.79 -6.92 -15.54
CA LEU A 56 1.84 -8.06 -14.63
C LEU A 56 0.56 -8.89 -14.63
N GLU A 57 0.74 -10.20 -14.46
CA GLU A 57 -0.38 -11.08 -14.13
C GLU A 57 -0.98 -10.65 -12.77
N GLU A 58 -2.32 -10.55 -12.72
CA GLU A 58 -3.06 -10.03 -11.56
C GLU A 58 -2.64 -10.68 -10.23
N ASN A 59 -2.39 -12.00 -10.22
CA ASN A 59 -1.95 -12.71 -9.02
C ASN A 59 -0.59 -12.21 -8.52
N ILE A 60 0.38 -12.02 -9.42
CA ILE A 60 1.71 -11.52 -9.05
C ILE A 60 1.62 -10.08 -8.58
N TYR A 61 0.79 -9.27 -9.26
CA TYR A 61 0.55 -7.90 -8.84
C TYR A 61 -0.03 -7.83 -7.43
N CYS A 62 -1.06 -8.64 -7.12
CA CYS A 62 -1.63 -8.75 -5.78
C CYS A 62 -0.58 -9.19 -4.73
N GLU A 63 0.30 -10.14 -5.06
CA GLU A 63 1.38 -10.57 -4.16
C GLU A 63 2.37 -9.43 -3.86
N ILE A 64 2.69 -8.61 -4.86
CA ILE A 64 3.56 -7.43 -4.68
C ILE A 64 2.86 -6.42 -3.76
N LEU A 65 1.58 -6.10 -3.99
CA LEU A 65 0.82 -5.18 -3.14
C LEU A 65 0.74 -5.68 -1.70
N GLN A 66 0.45 -6.98 -1.50
CA GLN A 66 0.43 -7.60 -0.18
C GLN A 66 1.78 -7.43 0.52
N ALA A 67 2.89 -7.70 -0.18
CA ALA A 67 4.23 -7.55 0.37
C ALA A 67 4.54 -6.09 0.73
N ILE A 68 4.13 -5.11 -0.08
CA ILE A 68 4.32 -3.68 0.23
C ILE A 68 3.53 -3.28 1.49
N ILE A 69 2.27 -3.73 1.63
CA ILE A 69 1.46 -3.47 2.83
C ILE A 69 2.16 -4.03 4.07
N GLU A 70 2.63 -5.28 4.00
CA GLU A 70 3.36 -5.91 5.10
C GLU A 70 4.65 -5.15 5.46
N GLN A 71 5.43 -4.74 4.46
CA GLN A 71 6.64 -3.95 4.68
C GLN A 71 6.33 -2.58 5.30
N SER A 72 5.30 -1.88 4.82
CA SER A 72 4.88 -0.58 5.36
C SER A 72 4.59 -0.67 6.86
N SER A 73 4.00 -1.79 7.32
CA SER A 73 3.68 -2.03 8.72
C SER A 73 4.91 -2.18 9.63
N GLN A 74 6.05 -2.56 9.05
CA GLN A 74 7.32 -2.74 9.75
C GLN A 74 8.18 -1.47 9.76
N GLN A 75 7.81 -0.45 8.96
CA GLN A 75 8.54 0.80 8.90
C GLN A 75 8.23 1.70 10.10
N ASN A 76 9.30 2.23 10.71
CA ASN A 76 9.18 3.25 11.75
C ASN A 76 9.29 4.68 11.19
N ASP A 77 9.96 4.84 10.06
CA ASP A 77 10.08 6.14 9.40
C ASP A 77 8.76 6.50 8.72
N TYR A 78 8.26 7.70 9.03
CA TYR A 78 6.98 8.18 8.51
C TYR A 78 7.00 8.34 6.99
N GLU A 79 8.08 8.90 6.43
CA GLU A 79 8.17 9.20 5.00
C GLU A 79 8.23 7.91 4.18
N ILE A 80 9.03 6.94 4.62
CA ILE A 80 9.11 5.62 3.96
C ILE A 80 7.76 4.90 4.03
N LYS A 81 7.09 4.91 5.19
CA LYS A 81 5.78 4.30 5.35
C LYS A 81 4.73 4.95 4.45
N GLU A 82 4.73 6.28 4.39
CA GLU A 82 3.82 7.06 3.57
C GLU A 82 3.98 6.72 2.10
N VAL A 83 5.21 6.72 1.58
CA VAL A 83 5.51 6.36 0.18
C VAL A 83 4.94 4.98 -0.14
N LEU A 84 5.22 3.97 0.69
CA LEU A 84 4.74 2.61 0.44
C LEU A 84 3.22 2.50 0.44
N LEU A 85 2.53 3.15 1.38
CA LEU A 85 1.08 3.14 1.43
C LEU A 85 0.47 3.90 0.24
N ASN A 86 1.04 5.04 -0.14
CA ASN A 86 0.64 5.80 -1.31
C ASN A 86 0.76 4.96 -2.59
N SER A 87 1.87 4.23 -2.76
CA SER A 87 2.09 3.33 -3.90
C SER A 87 0.98 2.28 -4.00
N VAL A 88 0.57 1.69 -2.88
CA VAL A 88 -0.51 0.69 -2.85
C VAL A 88 -1.86 1.33 -3.18
N ALA A 89 -2.17 2.50 -2.59
CA ALA A 89 -3.42 3.21 -2.88
C ALA A 89 -3.53 3.53 -4.39
N ASN A 90 -2.47 4.09 -4.98
CA ASN A 90 -2.41 4.40 -6.40
C ASN A 90 -2.56 3.14 -7.26
N ALA A 91 -1.83 2.07 -6.94
CA ALA A 91 -1.92 0.80 -7.65
C ALA A 91 -3.32 0.16 -7.61
N MET A 92 -3.98 0.20 -6.45
CA MET A 92 -5.34 -0.31 -6.28
C MET A 92 -6.38 0.55 -7.00
N SER A 93 -6.14 1.86 -7.17
CA SER A 93 -7.04 2.71 -7.95
C SER A 93 -7.04 2.38 -9.45
N GLN A 94 -5.97 1.74 -9.93
CA GLN A 94 -5.76 1.41 -11.34
C GLN A 94 -6.03 -0.07 -11.67
N SER A 95 -6.25 -0.93 -10.67
CA SER A 95 -6.41 -2.38 -10.87
C SER A 95 -7.45 -3.01 -9.94
N ASP A 96 -8.22 -3.98 -10.45
CA ASP A 96 -9.24 -4.70 -9.67
C ASP A 96 -8.63 -5.84 -8.79
N CYS A 97 -7.57 -5.54 -8.02
CA CYS A 97 -6.87 -6.49 -7.13
C CYS A 97 -7.61 -6.80 -5.81
N ILE A 98 -8.91 -6.54 -5.79
CA ILE A 98 -9.77 -6.27 -4.63
C ILE A 98 -9.96 -7.51 -3.74
N LYS A 99 -9.86 -8.72 -4.31
CA LYS A 99 -10.27 -9.96 -3.63
C LYS A 99 -9.12 -10.78 -3.04
N LYS A 100 -7.87 -10.37 -3.22
CA LYS A 100 -6.69 -11.21 -2.90
C LYS A 100 -5.76 -10.64 -1.84
N ILE A 101 -5.99 -9.40 -1.42
CA ILE A 101 -5.13 -8.71 -0.45
C ILE A 101 -5.73 -8.84 0.96
N ASP A 102 -4.92 -9.32 1.91
CA ASP A 102 -5.27 -9.37 3.32
C ASP A 102 -4.92 -8.05 4.01
N LEU A 103 -5.95 -7.24 4.25
CA LEU A 103 -5.82 -5.95 4.94
C LEU A 103 -5.89 -6.05 6.47
N SER A 104 -5.94 -7.27 7.05
CA SER A 104 -6.09 -7.45 8.50
C SER A 104 -5.05 -6.69 9.32
N PHE A 105 -3.82 -6.59 8.82
CA PHE A 105 -2.75 -5.82 9.48
C PHE A 105 -3.02 -4.31 9.46
N LEU A 106 -3.41 -3.78 8.29
CA LEU A 106 -3.72 -2.37 8.14
C LEU A 106 -4.89 -1.97 9.04
N ILE A 107 -5.95 -2.79 9.07
CA ILE A 107 -7.12 -2.59 9.92
C ILE A 107 -6.75 -2.55 11.41
N LYS A 108 -5.85 -3.42 11.87
CA LYS A 108 -5.40 -3.44 13.28
C LYS A 108 -4.62 -2.20 13.69
N GLN A 109 -3.93 -1.55 12.74
CA GLN A 109 -3.05 -0.42 13.02
C GLN A 109 -3.65 0.94 12.64
N ILE A 110 -4.80 0.96 11.95
CA ILE A 110 -5.35 2.18 11.37
C ILE A 110 -5.53 3.33 12.38
N ASP A 111 -5.93 3.02 13.62
CA ASP A 111 -6.14 4.01 14.67
C ASP A 111 -4.81 4.65 15.17
N GLN A 112 -3.66 4.08 14.81
CA GLN A 112 -2.33 4.57 15.14
C GLN A 112 -1.70 5.39 14.00
N LEU A 113 -2.24 5.29 12.78
CA LEU A 113 -1.78 6.04 11.63
C LEU A 113 -2.20 7.51 11.76
N LYS A 114 -1.39 8.40 11.17
CA LYS A 114 -1.58 9.85 11.21
C LYS A 114 -1.23 10.46 9.87
N GLY A 115 -1.76 11.67 9.60
CA GLY A 115 -1.49 12.39 8.37
C GLY A 115 -1.82 11.55 7.14
N ASP A 116 -0.96 11.62 6.14
CA ASP A 116 -1.16 11.01 4.83
C ASP A 116 -1.15 9.48 4.91
N CYS A 117 -0.38 8.89 5.83
CA CYS A 117 -0.45 7.45 6.09
C CYS A 117 -1.87 6.98 6.44
N LEU A 118 -2.64 7.78 7.18
CA LEU A 118 -4.03 7.44 7.51
C LEU A 118 -4.95 7.62 6.30
N LEU A 119 -4.72 8.66 5.49
CA LEU A 119 -5.51 8.91 4.28
C LEU A 119 -5.33 7.75 3.29
N HIS A 120 -4.09 7.40 2.97
CA HIS A 120 -3.78 6.27 2.08
C HIS A 120 -4.32 4.95 2.60
N ALA A 121 -4.27 4.73 3.93
CA ALA A 121 -4.85 3.52 4.52
C ALA A 121 -6.37 3.45 4.33
N LEU A 122 -7.08 4.58 4.49
CA LEU A 122 -8.52 4.64 4.24
C LEU A 122 -8.85 4.40 2.77
N ASP A 123 -8.06 4.95 1.85
CA ASP A 123 -8.20 4.69 0.41
C ASP A 123 -8.01 3.21 0.09
N ILE A 124 -6.94 2.58 0.57
CA ILE A 124 -6.68 1.14 0.40
C ILE A 124 -7.87 0.30 0.88
N ILE A 125 -8.42 0.62 2.05
CA ILE A 125 -9.56 -0.13 2.63
C ILE A 125 -10.84 0.10 1.80
N GLY A 126 -11.09 1.33 1.34
CA GLY A 126 -12.21 1.65 0.46
C GLY A 126 -12.12 0.92 -0.88
N LEU A 127 -10.95 0.98 -1.51
CA LEU A 127 -10.64 0.31 -2.77
C LEU A 127 -10.64 -1.22 -2.66
N SER A 128 -10.50 -1.76 -1.45
CA SER A 128 -10.70 -3.19 -1.18
C SER A 128 -12.15 -3.63 -1.33
N ARG A 129 -13.11 -2.69 -1.45
CA ARG A 129 -14.54 -2.93 -1.63
C ARG A 129 -15.06 -4.05 -0.72
N ASN A 130 -14.59 -4.13 0.52
CA ASN A 130 -14.95 -5.21 1.43
C ASN A 130 -15.93 -4.69 2.48
N LEU A 131 -17.17 -5.16 2.42
CA LEU A 131 -18.24 -4.77 3.34
C LEU A 131 -17.89 -4.98 4.82
N SER A 132 -17.00 -5.93 5.14
CA SER A 132 -16.58 -6.16 6.53
C SER A 132 -15.81 -4.98 7.14
N TYR A 133 -15.28 -4.05 6.33
CA TYR A 133 -14.52 -2.90 6.79
C TYR A 133 -15.35 -1.62 6.94
N VAL A 134 -16.65 -1.64 6.63
CA VAL A 134 -17.55 -0.48 6.74
C VAL A 134 -17.52 0.13 8.14
N GLU A 135 -17.64 -0.68 9.19
CA GLU A 135 -17.63 -0.19 10.57
C GLU A 135 -16.27 0.37 10.98
N VAL A 136 -15.17 -0.14 10.40
CA VAL A 136 -13.83 0.41 10.63
C VAL A 136 -13.76 1.83 10.09
N ILE A 137 -14.21 2.06 8.85
CA ILE A 137 -14.17 3.37 8.18
C ILE A 137 -15.15 4.37 8.82
N ARG A 138 -16.38 3.94 9.20
CA ARG A 138 -17.42 4.81 9.80
C ARG A 138 -16.93 5.62 10.99
N ARG A 139 -15.98 5.09 11.77
CA ARG A 139 -15.38 5.78 12.93
C ARG A 139 -14.67 7.07 12.54
N PHE A 140 -14.11 7.14 11.33
CA PHE A 140 -13.35 8.29 10.82
C PHE A 140 -14.23 9.41 10.26
N LEU A 141 -15.53 9.19 10.05
CA LEU A 141 -16.48 10.23 9.62
C LEU A 141 -16.63 11.39 10.62
N LYS A 142 -16.21 11.18 11.88
CA LYS A 142 -16.23 12.19 12.94
C LYS A 142 -14.84 12.65 13.36
N HIS A 143 -13.81 12.33 12.56
CA HIS A 143 -12.44 12.72 12.84
C HIS A 143 -12.29 14.25 12.85
N SER A 144 -11.35 14.79 13.62
CA SER A 144 -11.16 16.25 13.75
C SER A 144 -10.63 16.89 12.46
N ASN A 145 -9.74 16.20 11.75
CA ASN A 145 -9.24 16.61 10.43
C ASN A 145 -10.35 16.42 9.36
N LEU A 146 -10.61 17.46 8.57
CA LEU A 146 -11.58 17.47 7.48
C LEU A 146 -11.25 16.45 6.39
N GLU A 147 -10.00 16.41 5.96
CA GLU A 147 -9.53 15.54 4.87
C GLU A 147 -9.76 14.07 5.23
N VAL A 148 -9.44 13.67 6.46
CA VAL A 148 -9.73 12.30 6.97
C VAL A 148 -11.23 11.98 6.91
N ARG A 149 -12.10 12.94 7.21
CA ARG A 149 -13.56 12.72 7.12
C ARG A 149 -14.01 12.54 5.67
N GLU A 150 -13.46 13.34 4.76
CA GLU A 150 -13.77 13.30 3.33
C GLU A 150 -13.28 11.98 2.71
N THR A 151 -12.03 11.58 2.98
CA THR A 151 -11.48 10.28 2.57
C THR A 151 -12.29 9.11 3.11
N ALA A 152 -12.68 9.15 4.40
CA ALA A 152 -13.55 8.11 4.97
C ALA A 152 -14.93 8.05 4.29
N ALA A 153 -15.51 9.19 3.94
CA ALA A 153 -16.78 9.22 3.21
C ALA A 153 -16.64 8.66 1.79
N MET A 154 -15.56 8.98 1.08
CA MET A 154 -15.27 8.43 -0.24
C MET A 154 -15.05 6.91 -0.18
N ALA A 155 -14.25 6.43 0.78
CA ALA A 155 -14.01 5.01 0.98
C ALA A 155 -15.30 4.22 1.26
N LEU A 156 -16.24 4.78 2.03
CA LEU A 156 -17.56 4.17 2.23
C LEU A 156 -18.38 4.17 0.95
N SER A 157 -18.39 5.27 0.19
CA SER A 157 -19.10 5.38 -1.07
C SER A 157 -18.61 4.33 -2.08
N GLU A 158 -17.30 4.07 -2.15
CA GLU A 158 -16.70 3.07 -3.02
C GLU A 158 -17.20 1.65 -2.66
N ILE A 159 -17.20 1.30 -1.37
CA ILE A 159 -17.73 0.01 -0.90
C ILE A 159 -19.22 -0.10 -1.21
N GLU A 160 -20.02 0.91 -0.87
CA GLU A 160 -21.48 0.87 -1.03
C GLU A 160 -21.87 0.78 -2.50
N SER A 161 -21.27 1.58 -3.38
CA SER A 161 -21.57 1.62 -4.82
C SER A 161 -21.31 0.27 -5.51
N PHE A 162 -20.29 -0.47 -5.06
CA PHE A 162 -19.97 -1.78 -5.61
C PHE A 162 -20.98 -2.88 -5.24
N HIS A 163 -21.74 -2.71 -4.15
CA HIS A 163 -22.68 -3.71 -3.65
C HIS A 163 -24.14 -3.37 -3.91
N GLN A 164 -24.43 -2.26 -4.60
CA GLN A 164 -25.80 -1.97 -5.01
C GLN A 164 -26.24 -2.95 -6.12
N PRO A 165 -27.41 -3.60 -5.99
CA PRO A 165 -27.98 -4.35 -7.10
C PRO A 165 -28.37 -3.37 -8.21
N GLY A 166 -27.85 -3.61 -9.41
CA GLY A 166 -28.23 -2.88 -10.64
C GLY A 166 -29.64 -3.19 -11.11
#